data_AF-B0WJZ0-F1
#
_entry.id   AF-B0WJZ0-F1
#
_cell.length_a   1.000
_cell.length_b   1.000
_cell.length_c   1.000
_cell.angle_alpha   90.00
_cell.angle_beta   90.00
_cell.angle_gamma   90.00
#
_symmetry.space_group_name_H-M   'P 1'
#
loop_
_entity.id
_entity.type
_entity.pdbx_description
1 polymer ?
#
loop_
_entity_poly.entity_id
_entity_poly.type
_entity_poly.pdbx_seq_one_letter_code
_entity_poly.pdbx_strand_id
1 'polypeptide(L)'
;MDKPICRPDQKKIYGVARNEAAEILCQVDAYPPPESFKWSFNNTAETIDMPQSGYRVHAEQASSLTYTPVKYHKEWMNDFI
;
A
#
# COMPACT_ATOMS: atom_id res chain seq x y z
N MET A 1 -16.42 19.58 -0.03
CA MET A 1 -15.58 18.59 0.67
C MET A 1 -15.50 17.41 -0.24
N ASP A 2 -14.36 17.22 -0.90
CA ASP A 2 -14.22 16.19 -1.92
C ASP A 2 -13.59 14.96 -1.28
N LYS A 3 -14.26 13.82 -1.42
CA LYS A 3 -13.71 12.54 -0.98
C LYS A 3 -12.40 12.26 -1.71
N PRO A 4 -11.41 11.61 -1.07
CA PRO A 4 -10.17 11.24 -1.75
C PRO A 4 -10.47 10.27 -2.89
N ILE A 5 -10.05 10.64 -4.11
CA ILE A 5 -10.18 9.80 -5.31
C ILE A 5 -8.78 9.51 -5.84
N CYS A 6 -8.52 8.24 -6.17
CA CYS A 6 -7.29 7.84 -6.84
C CYS A 6 -7.10 8.63 -8.15
N ARG A 7 -5.94 9.28 -8.32
CA ARG A 7 -5.58 9.97 -9.57
C ARG A 7 -5.74 9.06 -10.78
N PRO A 8 -6.25 9.59 -11.91
CA PRO A 8 -6.25 8.84 -13.16
C PRO A 8 -4.80 8.52 -13.57
N ASP A 9 -4.62 7.46 -14.36
CA ASP A 9 -3.34 7.06 -14.97
C ASP A 9 -2.19 6.62 -14.05
N GLN A 10 -2.43 6.47 -12.75
CA GLN A 10 -1.44 5.81 -11.88
C GLN A 10 -1.27 4.33 -12.22
N LYS A 11 -0.06 3.79 -12.02
CA LYS A 11 0.28 2.39 -12.31
C LYS A 11 -0.54 1.45 -11.43
N LYS A 12 -1.30 0.54 -12.07
CA LYS A 12 -2.17 -0.44 -11.39
C LYS A 12 -1.63 -1.86 -11.39
N ILE A 13 -0.77 -2.20 -12.34
CA ILE A 13 -0.22 -3.55 -12.52
C ILE A 13 1.28 -3.49 -12.25
N TYR A 14 1.74 -4.30 -11.29
CA TYR A 14 3.13 -4.42 -10.87
C TYR A 14 3.57 -5.86 -11.09
N GLY A 15 4.39 -6.10 -12.12
CA GLY A 15 5.09 -7.37 -12.29
C GLY A 15 6.29 -7.40 -11.36
N VAL A 16 6.38 -8.42 -10.51
CA VAL A 16 7.41 -8.54 -9.48
C VAL A 16 7.77 -10.02 -9.30
N ALA A 17 9.05 -10.33 -9.18
CA ALA A 17 9.51 -11.69 -8.93
C ALA A 17 9.31 -12.08 -7.45
N ARG A 18 9.38 -13.38 -7.16
CA ARG A 18 9.34 -13.86 -5.79
C ARG A 18 10.54 -13.32 -5.00
N ASN A 19 10.29 -12.86 -3.77
CA ASN A 19 11.29 -12.22 -2.88
C ASN A 19 11.88 -10.91 -3.41
N GLU A 20 11.28 -10.32 -4.44
CA GLU A 20 11.66 -9.01 -4.94
C GLU A 20 10.72 -7.95 -4.39
N ALA A 21 11.26 -6.84 -3.88
CA ALA A 21 10.43 -5.76 -3.35
C ALA A 21 9.89 -4.89 -4.51
N ALA A 22 8.60 -4.64 -4.49
CA ALA A 22 7.93 -3.67 -5.37
C ALA A 22 7.46 -2.47 -4.56
N GLU A 23 7.73 -1.27 -5.06
CA GLU A 23 7.18 -0.03 -4.52
C GLU A 23 5.89 0.34 -5.27
N ILE A 24 4.79 0.42 -4.53
CA ILE A 24 3.45 0.71 -5.05
C ILE A 24 3.06 2.11 -4.60
N LEU A 25 2.90 3.03 -5.55
CA LEU A 25 2.49 4.40 -5.27
C LEU A 25 0.98 4.56 -5.42
N CYS A 26 0.33 5.12 -4.41
CA CYS A 26 -1.04 5.62 -4.48
C CYS A 26 -1.03 7.14 -4.39
N GLN A 27 -1.65 7.79 -5.39
CA GLN A 27 -1.89 9.24 -5.39
C GLN A 27 -3.39 9.50 -5.40
N VAL A 28 -3.83 10.43 -4.54
CA VAL A 28 -5.24 10.78 -4.40
C VAL A 28 -5.44 12.28 -4.59
N ASP A 29 -6.54 12.66 -5.23
CA ASP A 29 -7.03 14.03 -5.25
C ASP A 29 -8.11 14.16 -4.17
N ALA A 30 -7.87 15.03 -3.18
CA ALA A 30 -8.78 15.26 -2.06
C ALA A 30 -8.73 16.72 -1.59
N TYR A 31 -9.86 17.24 -1.14
CA TYR A 31 -9.93 18.56 -0.51
C TYR A 31 -10.82 18.54 0.74
N PRO A 32 -10.25 18.75 1.95
CA PRO A 32 -8.85 19.04 2.27
C PRO A 32 -7.92 17.82 2.04
N PRO A 33 -6.59 18.02 2.11
CA PRO A 33 -5.61 16.93 2.05
C PRO A 33 -5.91 15.79 3.05
N PRO A 34 -5.68 14.52 2.69
CA PRO A 34 -5.83 13.39 3.61
C PRO A 34 -4.94 13.50 4.84
N GLU A 35 -5.52 13.22 6.01
CA GLU A 35 -4.80 13.15 7.29
C GLU A 35 -4.06 11.81 7.48
N SER A 36 -4.52 10.75 6.82
CA SER A 36 -3.94 9.41 6.92
C SER A 36 -4.19 8.57 5.67
N PHE A 37 -3.38 7.53 5.51
CA PHE A 37 -3.55 6.49 4.49
C PHE A 37 -3.66 5.13 5.16
N LYS A 38 -4.44 4.24 4.57
CA LYS A 38 -4.54 2.83 4.96
C LYS A 38 -4.30 1.97 3.73
N TRP A 39 -3.47 0.95 3.90
CA TRP A 39 -3.23 -0.06 2.87
C TRP A 39 -3.76 -1.41 3.33
N SER A 40 -4.34 -2.15 2.41
CA SER A 40 -4.71 -3.55 2.63
C SER A 40 -4.39 -4.36 1.39
N PHE A 41 -4.12 -5.64 1.60
CA PHE A 41 -3.92 -6.62 0.56
C PHE A 41 -5.17 -7.50 0.49
N ASN A 42 -5.77 -7.62 -0.68
CA ASN A 42 -6.96 -8.42 -0.91
C ASN A 42 -6.65 -9.48 -1.98
N ASN A 43 -6.75 -10.74 -1.60
CA ASN A 43 -6.73 -11.87 -2.50
C ASN A 43 -8.00 -12.72 -2.31
N THR A 44 -8.15 -13.80 -3.07
CA THR A 44 -9.33 -14.67 -3.00
C THR A 44 -9.53 -15.40 -1.67
N ALA A 45 -8.49 -15.47 -0.82
CA ALA A 45 -8.53 -16.15 0.47
C ALA A 45 -8.77 -15.19 1.64
N GLU A 46 -8.19 -13.99 1.61
CA GLU A 46 -8.21 -13.06 2.74
C GLU A 46 -7.98 -11.59 2.33
N THR A 47 -8.41 -10.69 3.21
CA THR A 47 -8.00 -9.28 3.20
C THR A 47 -7.18 -9.00 4.45
N ILE A 48 -5.97 -8.48 4.26
CA ILE A 48 -5.02 -8.21 5.33
C ILE A 48 -4.73 -6.72 5.37
N ASP A 49 -4.89 -6.10 6.53
CA ASP A 49 -4.45 -4.72 6.76
C ASP A 49 -2.93 -4.65 6.88
N MET A 50 -2.32 -3.75 6.12
CA MET A 50 -0.87 -3.54 6.18
C MET A 50 -0.50 -2.75 7.43
N PRO A 51 0.55 -3.14 8.17
CA PRO A 51 1.04 -2.36 9.29
C PRO A 51 1.65 -1.04 8.78
N GLN A 52 1.66 -0.02 9.65
CA GLN A 52 2.24 1.29 9.32
C GLN A 52 3.71 1.22 8.88
N SER A 53 4.46 0.21 9.35
CA SER A 53 5.84 -0.02 8.92
C SER A 53 5.97 -0.43 7.44
N GLY A 54 4.90 -0.96 6.83
CA GLY A 54 4.90 -1.41 5.44
C GLY A 54 4.73 -0.29 4.42
N TYR A 55 4.23 0.88 4.82
CA TYR A 55 3.98 1.99 3.90
C TYR A 55 4.38 3.35 4.47
N ARG A 56 4.68 4.27 3.57
CA ARG A 56 5.09 5.64 3.88
C ARG A 56 4.04 6.60 3.37
N VAL A 57 3.70 7.59 4.18
CA VAL A 57 2.85 8.72 3.76
C VAL A 57 3.78 9.82 3.28
N HIS A 58 3.52 10.33 2.08
CA HIS A 58 4.24 11.45 1.47
C HIS A 58 3.46 12.74 1.70
N ALA A 59 4.07 13.88 1.33
CA ALA A 59 3.41 15.17 1.45
C ALA A 59 2.05 15.20 0.71
N GLU A 60 1.07 15.74 1.42
CA GLU A 60 -0.30 16.18 1.06
C GLU A 60 -1.24 15.18 0.38
N GLN A 61 -0.82 14.28 -0.51
CA GLN A 61 -1.78 13.52 -1.33
C GLN A 61 -1.26 12.17 -1.86
N ALA A 62 -0.18 11.63 -1.29
CA ALA A 62 0.39 10.38 -1.76
C ALA A 62 0.88 9.46 -0.64
N SER A 63 0.89 8.16 -0.91
CA SER A 63 1.50 7.14 -0.05
C SER A 63 2.15 6.04 -0.90
N SER A 64 3.25 5.45 -0.42
CA SER A 64 3.91 4.32 -1.07
C SER A 64 3.93 3.09 -0.15
N LEU A 65 3.49 1.94 -0.67
CA LEU A 65 3.58 0.64 -0.02
C LEU A 65 4.76 -0.15 -0.59
N THR A 66 5.59 -0.72 0.28
CA THR A 66 6.61 -1.69 -0.14
C THR A 66 6.04 -3.09 0.00
N TYR A 67 5.88 -3.79 -1.12
CA TYR A 67 5.33 -5.14 -1.16
C TYR A 67 6.35 -6.13 -1.72
N THR A 68 6.69 -7.16 -0.95
CA THR A 68 7.59 -8.23 -1.37
C THR A 68 6.81 -9.55 -1.45
N PRO A 69 6.56 -10.11 -2.64
CA PRO A 69 5.82 -11.36 -2.77
C PRO A 69 6.68 -12.53 -2.31
N VAL A 70 6.44 -12.99 -1.08
CA VAL A 70 7.07 -14.18 -0.52
C VAL A 70 6.10 -15.36 -0.60
N LYS A 71 6.51 -16.48 -1.21
CA LYS A 71 5.75 -17.73 -1.05
C LYS A 71 5.98 -18.14 0.41
N TYR A 72 4.89 -18.16 1.19
CA TYR A 72 4.72 -18.27 2.64
C TYR A 72 4.52 -16.92 3.36
N HIS A 73 3.25 -16.66 3.69
CA HIS A 73 2.75 -15.60 4.58
C HIS A 73 3.36 -15.77 5.96
N LYS A 74 4.25 -14.86 6.33
CA LYS A 74 5.13 -15.04 7.48
C LYS A 74 5.46 -13.72 8.19
N GLU A 75 4.59 -12.71 8.16
CA GLU A 75 4.76 -11.38 8.77
C GLU A 75 3.42 -10.86 9.33
N TRP A 76 2.55 -11.75 9.82
CA TRP A 76 2.48 -12.20 11.22
C TRP A 76 3.66 -12.91 11.92
N MET A 77 4.80 -13.30 11.31
CA MET A 77 5.89 -13.89 12.11
C MET A 77 6.75 -12.83 12.80
N ASN A 78 6.06 -12.02 13.62
CA ASN A 78 6.59 -11.19 14.69
C ASN A 78 6.76 -9.72 14.23
N ASP A 79 6.60 -8.71 15.08
CA ASP A 79 7.43 -8.62 16.28
C ASP A 79 8.88 -9.04 15.93
N PHE A 80 9.41 -8.67 14.74
CA PHE A 80 10.73 -9.09 14.22
C PHE A 80 11.92 -8.63 15.11
N ILE A 81 11.64 -8.20 16.35
CA ILE A 81 12.37 -8.43 17.60
C ILE A 81 11.36 -8.78 18.71
#